data_AF-A0A6N3T1L4-F1
#
_entry.id   AF-A0A6N3T1L4-F1
#
_cell.length_a   1.000
_cell.length_b   1.000
_cell.length_c   1.000
_cell.angle_alpha   90.00
_cell.angle_beta   90.00
_cell.angle_gamma   90.00
#
_symmetry.space_group_name_H-M   'P 1'
#
loop_
_entity.id
_entity.type
_entity.pdbx_description
1 polymer ?
#
loop_
_entity_poly.entity_id
_entity_poly.type
_entity_poly.pdbx_seq_one_letter_code
_entity_poly.pdbx_strand_id
1 'polypeptide(L)'
;MIIHPIVFLQEILNTYKIGTYWWWEDAWGRFGGGPIPLFFKIGEKTGLISVSLMIGLALIEKNRAQSFASSGFLLALGALYSLLIILAFYVGFSHAGEGIVSGLQGRYFILSWALYLCAFSLCVPKLKLNNNYLSSVLLFANFICVLHISIEAITVYARYWH
;
A
#
# COMPACT_ATOMS: atom_id res chain seq x y z
N MET A 1 10.33 22.24 5.70
CA MET A 1 9.24 23.15 5.26
C MET A 1 9.02 22.90 3.78
N ILE A 2 7.81 22.53 3.34
CA ILE A 2 7.52 22.24 1.92
C ILE A 2 7.52 23.57 1.17
N ILE A 3 8.68 23.96 0.64
CA ILE A 3 8.83 25.24 -0.07
C ILE A 3 8.39 25.08 -1.53
N HIS A 4 8.42 23.87 -2.10
CA HIS A 4 7.92 23.60 -3.44
C HIS A 4 7.34 22.17 -3.61
N PRO A 5 6.15 22.02 -4.25
CA PRO A 5 5.52 20.70 -4.48
C PRO A 5 6.35 19.79 -5.38
N ILE A 6 7.18 20.35 -6.27
CA ILE A 6 8.07 19.59 -7.15
C ILE A 6 9.18 18.90 -6.36
N VAL A 7 9.69 19.54 -5.30
CA VAL A 7 10.74 18.97 -4.45
C VAL A 7 10.20 17.77 -3.68
N PHE A 8 8.97 17.86 -3.18
CA PHE A 8 8.27 16.74 -2.54
C PHE A 8 8.07 15.57 -3.50
N LEU A 9 7.72 15.85 -4.77
CA LEU A 9 7.56 14.83 -5.81
C LEU A 9 8.89 14.14 -6.15
N GLN A 10 9.97 14.91 -6.24
CA GLN A 10 11.33 14.38 -6.41
C GLN A 10 11.76 13.53 -5.21
N GLU A 11 11.42 13.96 -3.99
CA GLU A 11 11.72 13.23 -2.76
C GLU A 11 10.96 11.90 -2.68
N ILE A 12 9.68 11.87 -3.07
CA ILE A 12 8.90 10.63 -3.23
C ILE A 12 9.56 9.71 -4.27
N LEU A 13 9.91 10.23 -5.45
CA LEU A 13 10.50 9.43 -6.52
C LEU A 13 11.88 8.86 -6.14
N ASN A 14 12.72 9.67 -5.52
CA ASN A 14 14.03 9.22 -5.01
C ASN A 14 13.85 8.19 -3.89
N THR A 15 12.89 8.40 -3.00
CA THR A 15 12.54 7.45 -1.93
C THR A 15 12.07 6.13 -2.51
N TYR A 16 11.27 6.13 -3.58
CA TYR A 16 10.90 4.89 -4.29
C TYR A 16 12.10 4.22 -4.95
N LYS A 17 12.93 4.99 -5.66
CA LYS A 17 14.12 4.47 -6.36
C LYS A 17 15.13 3.85 -5.39
N ILE A 18 15.30 4.46 -4.23
CA ILE A 18 16.18 3.95 -3.18
C ILE A 18 15.48 2.82 -2.45
N GLY A 19 14.24 3.00 -1.98
CA GLY A 19 13.47 1.98 -1.26
C GLY A 19 13.32 0.64 -1.98
N THR A 20 13.27 0.62 -3.32
CA THR A 20 13.27 -0.64 -4.10
C THR A 20 14.59 -1.41 -4.00
N TYR A 21 15.72 -0.70 -3.89
CA TYR A 21 17.05 -1.29 -3.72
C TYR A 21 17.24 -1.86 -2.30
N TRP A 22 16.52 -1.30 -1.31
CA TRP A 22 16.61 -1.64 0.11
C TRP A 22 15.46 -2.55 0.57
N TRP A 23 14.64 -3.03 -0.37
CA TRP A 23 13.51 -3.91 -0.09
C TRP A 23 13.93 -5.23 0.55
N TRP A 24 15.16 -5.68 0.23
CA TRP A 24 15.77 -6.90 0.76
C TRP A 24 16.65 -6.63 1.99
N GLU A 25 17.26 -5.45 2.11
CA GLU A 25 18.11 -5.14 3.25
C GLU A 25 17.23 -4.72 4.43
N ASP A 26 17.06 -5.64 5.37
CA ASP A 26 16.54 -5.37 6.70
C ASP A 26 17.59 -4.54 7.48
N ALA A 27 17.87 -3.33 7.01
CA ALA A 27 18.84 -2.42 7.58
C ALA A 27 18.27 -1.83 8.89
N TRP A 28 18.12 -2.70 9.88
CA TRP A 28 18.11 -2.33 11.29
C TRP A 28 19.42 -1.59 11.57
N GLY A 29 19.34 -0.28 11.76
CA GLY A 29 20.42 0.47 12.38
C GLY A 29 21.04 1.61 11.57
N ARG A 30 20.75 1.78 10.26
CA ARG A 30 21.28 2.95 9.53
C ARG A 30 20.39 4.20 9.59
N PHE A 31 19.11 4.04 9.93
CA PHE A 31 18.11 5.12 9.97
C PHE A 31 17.28 5.14 11.26
N GLY A 32 17.89 4.85 12.41
CA GLY A 32 17.29 5.08 13.72
C GLY A 32 15.95 4.38 13.96
N GLY A 33 15.99 3.08 14.28
CA GLY A 33 14.92 2.43 15.05
C GLY A 33 13.47 2.68 14.60
N GLY A 34 13.21 2.74 13.28
CA GLY A 34 11.84 2.79 12.77
C GLY A 34 11.01 1.67 13.41
N PRO A 35 9.74 1.92 13.77
CA PRO A 35 8.94 0.94 14.50
C PRO A 35 8.93 -0.37 13.73
N ILE A 36 8.99 -1.49 14.48
CA ILE A 36 8.95 -2.85 13.93
C ILE A 36 7.95 -2.86 12.76
N PRO A 37 8.23 -3.50 11.62
CA PRO A 37 7.26 -3.66 10.54
C PRO A 37 6.05 -4.40 11.06
N LEU A 38 5.08 -3.63 11.51
CA LEU A 38 3.92 -4.16 12.21
C LEU A 38 2.91 -4.67 11.19
N PHE A 39 3.25 -4.89 9.91
CA PHE A 39 2.30 -5.42 8.92
C PHE A 39 1.67 -6.77 9.32
N PHE A 40 2.41 -7.57 10.08
CA PHE A 40 1.94 -8.82 10.68
C PHE A 40 1.49 -8.66 12.15
N LYS A 41 1.25 -7.43 12.64
CA LYS A 41 0.80 -7.15 14.02
C LYS A 41 -0.28 -6.06 14.14
N ILE A 42 -0.21 -5.01 13.33
CA ILE A 42 -1.20 -3.96 13.10
C ILE A 42 -2.06 -4.40 11.93
N GLY A 43 -3.36 -4.51 12.15
CA GLY A 43 -4.31 -4.87 11.12
C GLY A 43 -4.08 -6.25 10.49
N GLU A 44 -3.29 -7.15 11.08
CA GLU A 44 -2.93 -8.47 10.51
C GLU A 44 -4.17 -9.25 10.05
N LYS A 45 -5.19 -9.33 10.91
CA LYS A 45 -6.48 -9.96 10.59
C LYS A 45 -7.15 -9.29 9.39
N THR A 46 -7.15 -7.96 9.37
CA THR A 46 -7.76 -7.16 8.30
C THR A 46 -6.97 -7.26 6.99
N GLY A 47 -5.64 -7.42 7.07
CA GLY A 47 -4.76 -7.67 5.93
C GLY A 47 -5.01 -9.03 5.31
N LEU A 48 -5.12 -10.08 6.15
CA LEU A 48 -5.51 -11.42 5.70
C LEU A 48 -6.90 -11.46 5.07
N ILE A 49 -7.86 -10.73 5.65
CA ILE A 49 -9.20 -10.56 5.07
C ILE A 49 -9.09 -9.85 3.71
N SER A 50 -8.33 -8.75 3.62
CA SER A 50 -8.11 -8.02 2.35
C SER A 50 -7.54 -8.94 1.26
N VAL A 51 -6.51 -9.73 1.57
CA VAL A 51 -5.93 -10.69 0.63
C VAL A 51 -6.94 -11.77 0.23
N SER A 52 -7.73 -12.27 1.17
CA SER A 52 -8.78 -13.27 0.88
C SER A 52 -9.86 -12.70 -0.05
N LEU A 53 -10.25 -11.44 0.15
CA LEU A 53 -11.18 -10.73 -0.74
C LEU A 53 -10.60 -10.53 -2.14
N MET A 54 -9.31 -10.23 -2.27
CA MET A 54 -8.62 -10.15 -3.57
C MET A 54 -8.62 -11.49 -4.31
N ILE A 55 -8.42 -12.60 -3.60
CA ILE A 55 -8.50 -13.95 -4.18
C ILE A 55 -9.93 -14.21 -4.67
N GLY A 56 -10.94 -13.93 -3.84
CA GLY A 56 -12.35 -14.06 -4.21
C GLY A 56 -12.68 -13.23 -5.46
N LEU A 57 -12.26 -11.97 -5.49
CA LEU A 57 -12.46 -11.08 -6.63
C LEU A 57 -11.81 -11.64 -7.89
N ALA A 58 -10.57 -12.10 -7.79
CA ALA A 58 -9.85 -12.72 -8.90
C ALA A 58 -10.52 -14.01 -9.40
N LEU A 59 -11.35 -14.69 -8.60
CA LEU A 59 -12.12 -15.90 -8.92
C LEU A 59 -13.51 -15.63 -9.54
N ILE A 60 -14.09 -14.45 -9.33
CA ILE A 60 -15.49 -14.13 -9.70
C ILE A 60 -15.58 -13.11 -10.84
N GLU A 61 -14.52 -12.36 -11.13
CA GLU A 61 -14.55 -11.35 -12.18
C GLU A 61 -14.31 -11.99 -13.57
N LYS A 62 -15.32 -11.93 -14.45
CA LYS A 62 -15.24 -12.39 -15.86
C LYS A 62 -15.43 -11.26 -16.87
N ASN A 63 -16.29 -10.29 -16.56
CA ASN A 63 -16.65 -9.23 -17.49
C ASN A 63 -15.44 -8.30 -17.75
N ARG A 64 -14.98 -8.20 -18.99
CA ARG A 64 -13.80 -7.42 -19.37
C ARG A 64 -13.91 -5.94 -18.97
N ALA A 65 -15.05 -5.31 -19.22
CA ALA A 65 -15.26 -3.89 -18.87
C ALA A 65 -15.22 -3.68 -17.35
N GLN A 66 -15.89 -4.55 -16.60
CA GLN A 66 -15.88 -4.53 -15.14
C GLN A 66 -14.47 -4.82 -14.59
N SER A 67 -13.77 -5.79 -15.17
CA SER A 67 -12.42 -6.17 -14.77
C SER A 67 -11.43 -5.01 -14.92
N PHE A 68 -11.57 -4.20 -15.97
CA PHE A 68 -10.79 -2.96 -16.11
C PHE A 68 -11.13 -1.91 -15.05
N ALA A 69 -12.42 -1.73 -14.73
CA ALA A 69 -12.83 -0.81 -13.66
C ALA A 69 -12.33 -1.26 -12.29
N SER A 70 -12.53 -2.54 -11.93
CA SER A 70 -12.03 -3.17 -10.71
C SER A 70 -10.50 -3.10 -10.61
N SER A 71 -9.79 -3.36 -11.72
CA SER A 71 -8.33 -3.26 -11.80
C SER A 71 -7.87 -1.82 -11.57
N GLY A 72 -8.47 -0.84 -12.25
CA GLY A 72 -8.17 0.58 -12.04
C GLY A 72 -8.40 1.03 -10.61
N PHE A 73 -9.48 0.56 -9.97
CA PHE A 73 -9.75 0.83 -8.57
C PHE A 73 -8.67 0.27 -7.64
N LEU A 74 -8.26 -0.99 -7.84
CA LEU A 74 -7.21 -1.62 -7.03
C LEU A 74 -5.84 -0.94 -7.24
N LEU A 75 -5.52 -0.51 -8.46
CA LEU A 75 -4.32 0.28 -8.74
C LEU A 75 -4.34 1.61 -7.99
N ALA A 76 -5.46 2.35 -8.06
CA ALA A 76 -5.63 3.61 -7.35
C ALA A 76 -5.53 3.42 -5.82
N LEU A 77 -6.13 2.35 -5.30
CA LEU A 77 -6.09 2.02 -3.87
C LEU A 77 -4.67 1.65 -3.41
N GLY A 78 -3.92 0.88 -4.20
CA GLY A 78 -2.51 0.57 -3.91
C GLY A 78 -1.60 1.79 -3.95
N ALA A 79 -1.84 2.71 -4.89
CA ALA A 79 -1.11 3.97 -4.98
C ALA A 79 -1.42 4.89 -3.79
N LEU A 80 -2.70 5.03 -3.43
CA LEU A 80 -3.13 5.79 -2.27
C LEU A 80 -2.53 5.24 -0.98
N TYR A 81 -2.60 3.91 -0.79
CA TYR A 81 -1.98 3.24 0.35
C TYR A 81 -0.49 3.58 0.47
N SER A 82 0.24 3.44 -0.64
CA SER A 82 1.68 3.70 -0.66
C SER A 82 2.00 5.18 -0.37
N LEU A 83 1.22 6.11 -0.91
CA LEU A 83 1.37 7.54 -0.65
C LEU A 83 1.16 7.86 0.83
N LEU A 84 0.15 7.28 1.47
CA LEU A 84 -0.14 7.48 2.90
C LEU A 84 1.01 6.97 3.78
N ILE A 85 1.59 5.82 3.44
CA ILE A 85 2.78 5.30 4.14
C ILE A 85 3.97 6.25 3.99
N ILE A 86 4.27 6.69 2.78
CA ILE A 86 5.39 7.62 2.54
C ILE A 86 5.17 8.93 3.29
N LEU A 87 3.95 9.47 3.28
CA LEU A 87 3.59 10.67 4.03
C LEU A 87 3.77 10.47 5.54
N ALA A 88 3.33 9.33 6.08
CA ALA A 88 3.50 9.04 7.50
C ALA A 88 4.97 8.98 7.92
N PHE A 89 5.83 8.38 7.09
CA PHE A 89 7.27 8.34 7.36
C PHE A 89 7.95 9.70 7.13
N TYR A 90 7.56 10.43 6.10
CA TYR A 90 8.09 11.77 5.83
C TYR A 90 7.80 12.73 6.99
N VAL A 91 6.57 12.71 7.52
CA VAL A 91 6.18 13.56 8.66
C VAL A 91 6.80 13.07 9.98
N GLY A 92 6.85 11.75 10.20
CA GLY A 92 7.25 11.17 11.48
C GLY A 92 8.75 10.97 11.68
N PHE A 93 9.53 10.77 10.61
CA PHE A 93 10.91 10.30 10.70
C PHE A 93 11.93 11.07 9.83
N SER A 94 11.48 11.92 8.89
CA SER A 94 12.41 12.70 8.06
C SER A 94 12.91 13.94 8.81
N HIS A 95 14.22 14.05 9.01
CA HIS A 95 14.82 15.24 9.63
C HIS A 95 14.87 16.40 8.65
N ALA A 96 14.72 17.63 9.15
CA ALA A 96 14.82 18.82 8.31
C ALA A 96 16.19 18.92 7.63
N GLY A 97 16.23 18.77 6.30
CA GLY A 97 17.45 18.83 5.49
C GLY A 97 17.88 17.49 4.88
N GLU A 98 17.23 16.38 5.23
CA GLU A 98 17.44 15.09 4.55
C GLU A 98 16.71 15.07 3.19
N GLY A 99 17.36 14.55 2.15
CA GLY A 99 16.78 14.43 0.80
C GLY A 99 16.06 13.10 0.54
N ILE A 100 15.82 12.32 1.60
CA ILE A 100 15.22 10.99 1.57
C ILE A 100 14.38 10.75 2.82
N VAL A 101 13.29 9.97 2.69
CA VAL A 101 12.48 9.54 3.83
C VAL A 101 13.20 8.43 4.59
N SER A 102 13.68 8.76 5.79
CA SER A 102 14.37 7.84 6.69
C SER A 102 13.44 6.77 7.29
N GLY A 103 13.97 5.56 7.53
CA GLY A 103 13.24 4.46 8.18
C GLY A 103 12.25 3.69 7.30
N LEU A 104 12.09 4.09 6.03
CA LEU A 104 11.17 3.44 5.09
C LEU A 104 11.73 2.09 4.60
N GLN A 105 10.97 1.01 4.80
CA GLN A 105 11.33 -0.35 4.39
C GLN A 105 10.31 -0.90 3.40
N GLY A 106 10.77 -1.69 2.43
CA GLY A 106 9.89 -2.22 1.38
C GLY A 106 8.74 -3.11 1.90
N ARG A 107 8.89 -3.68 3.09
CA ARG A 107 7.84 -4.44 3.79
C ARG A 107 6.58 -3.62 4.13
N TYR A 108 6.67 -2.30 4.23
CA TYR A 108 5.49 -1.43 4.36
C TYR A 108 4.66 -1.32 3.08
N PHE A 109 5.12 -1.87 1.96
CA PHE A 109 4.43 -1.84 0.67
C PHE A 109 3.89 -3.20 0.24
N ILE A 110 3.94 -4.23 1.09
CA ILE A 110 3.48 -5.58 0.73
C ILE A 110 1.99 -5.56 0.32
N LEU A 111 1.15 -4.80 1.00
CA LEU A 111 -0.27 -4.68 0.65
C LEU A 111 -0.50 -3.97 -0.69
N SER A 112 0.25 -2.89 -0.98
CA SER A 112 0.14 -2.24 -2.28
C SER A 112 0.63 -3.15 -3.40
N TRP A 113 1.67 -3.94 -3.17
CA TRP A 113 2.09 -4.98 -4.09
C TRP A 113 1.02 -6.05 -4.31
N ALA A 114 0.36 -6.52 -3.25
CA ALA A 114 -0.75 -7.47 -3.37
C ALA A 114 -1.93 -6.87 -4.17
N LEU A 115 -2.26 -5.60 -3.94
CA LEU A 115 -3.29 -4.86 -4.69
C LEU A 115 -2.92 -4.76 -6.17
N TYR A 116 -1.67 -4.41 -6.50
CA TYR A 116 -1.20 -4.33 -7.88
C TYR A 116 -1.22 -5.69 -8.56
N LEU A 117 -0.72 -6.75 -7.91
CA LEU A 117 -0.77 -8.11 -8.44
C LEU A 117 -2.21 -8.57 -8.68
N CYS A 118 -3.14 -8.27 -7.76
CA CYS A 118 -4.55 -8.56 -7.95
C CYS A 118 -5.11 -7.80 -9.16
N ALA A 119 -4.84 -6.49 -9.26
CA ALA A 119 -5.28 -5.65 -10.37
C ALA A 119 -4.80 -6.18 -11.73
N PHE A 120 -3.52 -6.55 -11.84
CA PHE A 120 -2.98 -7.16 -13.05
C PHE A 120 -3.61 -8.53 -13.33
N SER A 121 -3.86 -9.32 -12.28
CA SER A 121 -4.52 -10.61 -12.44
C SER A 121 -5.93 -10.47 -13.02
N LEU A 122 -6.66 -9.39 -12.74
CA LEU A 122 -8.00 -9.14 -13.30
C LEU A 122 -7.98 -8.82 -14.79
N CYS A 123 -6.86 -8.29 -15.30
CA CYS A 123 -6.69 -8.00 -16.73
C CYS A 123 -6.44 -9.26 -17.58
N VAL A 124 -6.09 -10.39 -16.95
CA VAL A 124 -5.88 -11.67 -17.65
C VAL A 124 -7.24 -12.28 -18.01
N PRO A 125 -7.46 -12.74 -19.25
CA PRO A 125 -8.71 -13.40 -19.63
C PRO A 125 -8.91 -14.70 -18.83
N LYS A 126 -10.08 -14.85 -18.19
CA LYS A 126 -10.41 -16.02 -17.34
C LYS A 126 -11.74 -16.67 -17.72
N LEU A 127 -11.83 -17.99 -17.54
CA LEU A 127 -13.04 -18.81 -17.72
C LEU A 127 -13.96 -18.82 -16.48
N LYS A 128 -14.11 -17.68 -15.81
CA LYS A 128 -14.73 -17.63 -14.47
C LYS A 128 -16.23 -17.32 -14.48
N LEU A 129 -16.85 -17.52 -13.32
CA LEU A 129 -18.25 -17.16 -13.05
C LEU A 129 -18.43 -15.65 -13.24
N ASN A 130 -19.62 -15.19 -13.61
CA ASN A 130 -19.90 -13.77 -13.76
C ASN A 130 -20.92 -13.35 -12.69
N ASN A 131 -20.49 -12.64 -11.66
CA ASN A 131 -21.39 -12.09 -10.65
C ASN A 131 -20.98 -10.67 -10.25
N ASN A 132 -21.46 -9.68 -11.02
CA ASN A 132 -21.13 -8.27 -10.86
C ASN A 132 -21.46 -7.72 -9.45
N TYR A 133 -22.55 -8.21 -8.83
CA TYR A 133 -22.94 -7.76 -7.49
C TYR A 133 -21.91 -8.22 -6.45
N LEU A 134 -21.52 -9.49 -6.51
CA LEU A 134 -20.52 -10.06 -5.62
C LEU A 134 -19.14 -9.40 -5.81
N SER A 135 -18.72 -9.12 -7.05
CA SER A 135 -17.48 -8.36 -7.32
C SER A 135 -17.49 -6.97 -6.66
N SER A 136 -18.59 -6.23 -6.79
CA SER A 136 -18.73 -4.90 -6.21
C SER A 136 -18.67 -4.93 -4.67
N VAL A 137 -19.32 -5.92 -4.06
CA VAL A 137 -19.26 -6.14 -2.60
C VAL A 137 -17.84 -6.47 -2.14
N LEU A 138 -17.13 -7.34 -2.87
CA LEU A 138 -15.75 -7.70 -2.56
C LEU A 138 -14.79 -6.51 -2.69
N LEU A 139 -14.96 -5.67 -3.72
CA LEU A 139 -14.17 -4.43 -3.87
C LEU A 139 -14.41 -3.46 -2.72
N PHE A 140 -15.68 -3.24 -2.35
CA PHE A 140 -16.02 -2.33 -1.27
C PHE A 140 -15.52 -2.83 0.10
N ALA A 141 -15.66 -4.13 0.36
CA ALA A 141 -15.09 -4.75 1.56
C ALA A 141 -13.55 -4.65 1.56
N ASN A 142 -12.92 -4.81 0.39
CA ASN A 142 -11.47 -4.67 0.27
C ASN A 142 -11.02 -3.24 0.57
N PHE A 143 -11.73 -2.25 0.04
CA PHE A 143 -11.51 -0.83 0.32
C PHE A 143 -11.57 -0.53 1.82
N ILE A 144 -12.61 -0.99 2.53
CA ILE A 144 -12.73 -0.81 3.98
C ILE A 144 -11.53 -1.42 4.71
N CYS A 145 -11.11 -2.62 4.31
CA CYS A 145 -9.96 -3.28 4.92
C CYS A 145 -8.66 -2.49 4.72
N VAL A 146 -8.38 -2.04 3.49
CA VAL A 146 -7.19 -1.25 3.19
C VAL A 146 -7.22 0.10 3.93
N LEU A 147 -8.38 0.75 3.98
CA LEU A 147 -8.56 2.00 4.72
C LEU A 147 -8.30 1.82 6.22
N HIS A 148 -8.85 0.76 6.82
CA HIS A 148 -8.59 0.42 8.22
C HIS A 148 -7.10 0.20 8.50
N ILE A 149 -6.42 -0.60 7.67
CA ILE A 149 -4.97 -0.84 7.79
C ILE A 149 -4.19 0.47 7.66
N SER A 150 -4.60 1.36 6.75
CA SER A 150 -3.97 2.67 6.55
C SER A 150 -4.14 3.56 7.79
N ILE A 151 -5.34 3.61 8.37
CA ILE A 151 -5.62 4.39 9.58
C ILE A 151 -4.82 3.86 10.78
N GLU A 152 -4.79 2.54 10.99
CA GLU A 152 -4.03 1.97 12.09
C GLU A 152 -2.52 2.21 11.91
N ALA A 153 -2.00 2.04 10.69
CA ALA A 153 -0.60 2.32 10.38
C ALA A 153 -0.25 3.79 10.67
N ILE A 154 -1.05 4.74 10.16
CA ILE A 154 -0.87 6.18 10.43
C ILE A 154 -0.93 6.47 11.93
N THR A 155 -1.90 5.91 12.65
CA THR A 155 -2.08 6.13 14.08
C THR A 155 -0.86 5.67 14.87
N VAL A 156 -0.28 4.52 14.50
CA VAL A 156 0.90 4.01 15.18
C VAL A 156 2.14 4.83 14.84
N TYR A 157 2.35 5.18 13.57
CA TYR A 157 3.49 6.03 13.20
C TYR A 157 3.41 7.41 13.85
N ALA A 158 2.21 7.98 14.00
CA ALA A 158 2.00 9.24 14.72
C ALA A 158 2.35 9.14 16.21
N ARG A 159 2.20 7.97 16.85
CA ARG A 159 2.56 7.78 18.27
C ARG A 159 4.06 7.59 18.52
N TYR A 160 4.80 7.13 17.53
CA TYR A 160 6.26 6.99 17.60
C TYR A 160 7.00 8.28 17.21
N TRP A 161 6.25 9.37 17.00
CA TRP A 161 6.77 10.71 16.74
C TRP A 161 7.25 11.36 18.05
N HIS A 162 8.49 11.08 18.45
CA HIS A 162 9.20 11.74 19.56
C HIS A 162 10.68 11.91 19.25
#